data_AF-A0A9W6JLI1-F1
#
_entry.id   AF-A0A9W6JLI1-F1
#
_cell.length_a   1.000
_cell.length_b   1.000
_cell.length_c   1.000
_cell.angle_alpha   90.00
_cell.angle_beta   90.00
_cell.angle_gamma   90.00
#
_symmetry.space_group_name_H-M   'P 1'
#
loop_
_entity.id
_entity.type
_entity.pdbx_description
1 polymer ?
#
loop_
_entity_poly.entity_id
_entity_poly.type
_entity_poly.pdbx_seq_one_letter_code
_entity_poly.pdbx_strand_id
1 'polypeptide(L)'
;MNDIAHSAARWLGRPAEALDEAETRVLKSAAARRTVSRPPNEAFDQSMSFGERLADRVASFGGSWTFIMAFGAFLVVWVVANVGLLARPFDAYPFIFLNLMLSMIAAVQAPIIMMSQNRQAAKDRQDAALDYEVNLKAEIEIMALHEKLDRLRDDHLANMLAQQQEQIRLLTELVASRGSPSRDQSA
;
A
#
# COMPACT_ATOMS: atom_id res chain seq x y z
N MET A 1 11.71 -14.81 -21.10
CA MET A 1 11.51 -13.48 -21.70
C MET A 1 10.14 -13.36 -22.40
N ASN A 2 9.70 -14.37 -23.17
CA ASN A 2 8.43 -14.33 -23.94
C ASN A 2 7.13 -14.19 -23.11
N ASP A 3 7.13 -14.68 -21.86
CA ASP A 3 5.92 -14.72 -21.03
C ASP A 3 5.53 -13.35 -20.44
N ILE A 4 6.53 -12.49 -20.18
CA ILE A 4 6.32 -11.16 -19.60
C ILE A 4 5.74 -10.20 -20.65
N ALA A 5 6.26 -10.26 -21.89
CA ALA A 5 5.78 -9.44 -23.00
C ALA A 5 4.32 -9.74 -23.34
N HIS A 6 3.95 -11.02 -23.34
CA HIS A 6 2.56 -11.44 -23.56
C HIS A 6 1.65 -11.03 -22.39
N SER A 7 2.10 -11.18 -21.15
CA SER A 7 1.34 -10.79 -19.95
C SER A 7 1.15 -9.27 -19.85
N ALA A 8 2.17 -8.48 -20.20
CA ALA A 8 2.10 -7.03 -20.24
C ALA A 8 1.03 -6.52 -21.20
N ALA A 9 1.06 -7.01 -22.45
CA ALA A 9 0.07 -6.63 -23.45
C ALA A 9 -1.35 -7.10 -23.10
N ARG A 10 -1.46 -8.26 -22.44
CA ARG A 10 -2.74 -8.88 -22.05
C ARG A 10 -3.43 -8.18 -20.87
N TRP A 11 -2.69 -7.88 -19.81
CA TRP A 11 -3.27 -7.36 -18.57
C TRP A 11 -3.16 -5.84 -18.42
N LEU A 12 -2.10 -5.22 -18.95
CA LEU A 12 -1.87 -3.78 -18.84
C LEU A 12 -2.14 -3.02 -20.14
N GLY A 13 -2.40 -3.73 -21.26
CA GLY A 13 -2.70 -3.11 -22.56
C GLY A 13 -1.53 -2.31 -23.15
N ARG A 14 -0.30 -2.48 -22.64
CA ARG A 14 0.90 -1.74 -23.04
C ARG A 14 2.03 -2.70 -23.43
N PRO A 15 2.91 -2.31 -24.38
CA PRO A 15 4.09 -3.12 -24.72
C PRO A 15 5.03 -3.16 -23.52
N ALA A 16 5.72 -4.30 -23.33
CA ALA A 16 6.61 -4.50 -22.18
C ALA A 16 7.78 -3.50 -22.10
N GLU A 17 8.10 -2.84 -23.22
CA GLU A 17 9.12 -1.79 -23.32
C GLU A 17 8.65 -0.44 -22.77
N ALA A 18 7.34 -0.22 -22.63
CA ALA A 18 6.75 1.00 -22.11
C ALA A 18 6.37 0.91 -20.62
N LEU A 19 6.69 -0.23 -19.98
CA LEU A 19 6.39 -0.47 -18.59
C LEU A 19 7.42 0.17 -17.67
N ASP A 20 6.94 0.71 -16.55
CA ASP A 20 7.81 1.20 -15.49
C ASP A 20 8.50 0.02 -14.76
N GLU A 21 9.56 0.32 -13.99
CA GLU A 21 10.29 -0.68 -13.21
C GLU A 21 9.40 -1.41 -12.22
N ALA A 22 8.44 -0.69 -11.61
CA ALA A 22 7.45 -1.23 -10.70
C ALA A 22 6.51 -2.25 -11.40
N GLU A 23 5.94 -1.87 -12.55
CA GLU A 23 5.06 -2.73 -13.35
C GLU A 23 5.80 -4.00 -13.81
N THR A 24 7.05 -3.84 -14.28
CA THR A 24 7.90 -4.95 -14.70
C THR A 24 8.20 -5.91 -13.54
N ARG A 25 8.44 -5.38 -12.34
CA ARG A 25 8.71 -6.16 -11.14
C ARG A 25 7.48 -6.95 -10.69
N VAL A 26 6.32 -6.29 -10.69
CA VAL A 26 5.03 -6.92 -10.37
C VAL A 26 4.75 -8.06 -11.33
N LEU A 27 4.86 -7.86 -12.65
CA LEU A 27 4.64 -8.92 -13.64
C LEU A 27 5.59 -10.11 -13.46
N LYS A 28 6.88 -9.86 -13.20
CA LYS A 28 7.85 -10.92 -12.89
C LYS A 28 7.46 -11.70 -11.64
N SER A 29 7.01 -11.00 -10.60
CA SER A 29 6.63 -11.62 -9.33
C SER A 29 5.33 -12.41 -9.41
N ALA A 30 4.36 -11.93 -10.19
CA ALA A 30 3.08 -12.60 -10.46
C ALA A 30 3.30 -13.88 -11.27
N ALA A 31 4.10 -13.81 -12.34
CA ALA A 31 4.50 -14.99 -13.12
C ALA A 31 5.27 -16.02 -12.29
N ALA A 32 6.15 -15.56 -11.39
CA ALA A 32 6.94 -16.43 -10.52
C ALA A 32 6.20 -16.92 -9.24
N ARG A 33 4.95 -16.50 -9.02
CA ARG A 33 4.17 -16.75 -7.78
C ARG A 33 4.95 -16.46 -6.49
N ARG A 34 5.81 -15.43 -6.49
CA ARG A 34 6.55 -15.00 -5.29
C ARG A 34 5.85 -13.84 -4.59
N THR A 35 6.03 -13.74 -3.28
CA THR A 35 5.56 -12.61 -2.49
C THR A 35 6.37 -11.36 -2.83
N VAL A 36 5.69 -10.26 -3.12
CA VAL A 36 6.32 -8.93 -3.33
C VAL A 36 6.67 -8.27 -2.00
N SER A 37 6.00 -8.67 -0.92
CA SER A 37 6.18 -8.12 0.42
C SER A 37 7.60 -8.35 0.93
N ARG A 38 8.45 -7.34 0.76
CA ARG A 38 9.61 -7.12 1.63
C ARG A 38 9.15 -6.22 2.79
N PRO A 39 9.50 -6.52 4.05
CA PRO A 39 9.27 -5.58 5.15
C PRO A 39 10.03 -4.27 4.84
N PRO A 40 9.34 -3.12 4.64
CA PRO A 40 9.97 -1.87 4.21
C PRO A 40 10.90 -1.29 5.29
N ASN A 41 10.55 -1.52 6.56
CA ASN A 41 11.20 -0.90 7.70
C ASN A 41 12.63 -1.36 7.96
N GLU A 42 12.98 -2.60 7.61
CA GLU A 42 14.29 -3.15 7.99
C GLU A 42 15.45 -2.54 7.20
N ALA A 43 15.22 -2.09 5.96
CA ALA A 43 16.27 -1.49 5.14
C ALA A 43 16.53 -0.01 5.50
N PHE A 44 15.53 0.70 6.01
CA PHE A 44 15.61 2.13 6.33
C PHE A 44 16.26 2.41 7.69
N ASP A 45 16.03 1.57 8.69
CA ASP A 45 16.60 1.77 10.02
C ASP A 45 18.09 1.41 10.12
N GLN A 46 18.61 0.63 9.16
CA GLN A 46 20.01 0.19 9.15
C GLN A 46 20.99 1.25 8.63
N SER A 47 20.51 2.25 7.88
CA SER A 47 21.36 3.32 7.31
C SER A 47 21.32 4.63 8.10
N MET A 48 20.56 4.73 9.19
CA MET A 48 20.42 5.97 9.96
C MET A 48 21.71 6.35 10.68
N SER A 49 22.22 7.54 10.37
CA SER A 49 23.33 8.18 11.07
C SER A 49 22.95 8.57 12.51
N PHE A 50 23.96 8.77 13.37
CA PHE A 50 23.73 9.20 14.76
C PHE A 50 22.97 10.55 14.85
N GLY A 51 23.25 11.47 13.93
CA GLY A 51 22.59 12.78 13.86
C GLY A 51 21.10 12.67 13.53
N GLU A 52 20.72 11.79 12.61
CA GLU A 52 19.32 11.56 12.24
C GLU A 52 18.53 10.92 13.38
N ARG A 53 19.14 9.96 14.11
CA ARG A 53 18.53 9.34 15.29
C ARG A 53 18.32 10.36 16.42
N LEU A 54 19.26 11.29 16.61
CA LEU A 54 19.14 12.34 17.61
C LEU A 54 18.07 13.36 17.21
N ALA A 55 18.05 13.81 15.96
CA ALA A 55 17.03 14.71 15.42
C ALA A 55 15.61 14.15 15.64
N ASP A 56 15.41 12.84 15.44
CA ASP A 56 14.09 12.20 15.62
C ASP A 56 13.63 12.11 17.04
N ARG A 57 14.56 11.82 17.95
CA ARG A 57 14.24 11.87 19.38
C ARG A 57 13.91 13.30 19.81
N VAL A 58 14.64 14.29 19.30
CA VAL A 58 14.38 15.71 19.61
C VAL A 58 13.03 16.15 19.04
N ALA A 59 12.69 15.77 17.80
CA ALA A 59 11.42 16.11 17.17
C ALA A 59 10.22 15.42 17.85
N SER A 60 10.35 14.13 18.16
CA SER A 60 9.29 13.37 18.88
C SER A 60 9.10 13.84 20.32
N PHE A 61 10.19 14.22 21.01
CA PHE A 61 10.12 14.79 22.35
C PHE A 61 9.51 16.20 22.35
N GLY A 62 9.92 17.05 21.41
CA GLY A 62 9.40 18.41 21.25
C GLY A 62 7.91 18.46 20.87
N GLY A 63 7.38 17.40 20.23
CA GLY A 63 5.97 17.26 19.89
C GLY A 63 5.06 16.69 20.99
N SER A 64 5.61 16.34 22.16
CA SER A 64 4.83 15.74 23.24
C SER A 64 4.08 16.77 24.08
N TRP A 65 2.82 16.49 24.41
CA TRP A 65 2.02 17.28 25.34
C TRP A 65 2.66 17.41 26.73
N THR A 66 3.38 16.38 27.18
CA THR A 66 4.11 16.41 28.46
C THR A 66 5.27 17.40 28.43
N PHE A 67 5.96 17.52 27.29
CA PHE A 67 7.04 18.50 27.13
C PHE A 67 6.52 19.93 27.16
N ILE A 68 5.42 20.21 26.47
CA ILE A 68 4.78 21.54 26.44
C ILE A 68 4.40 21.98 27.87
N MET A 69 3.77 21.09 28.65
CA MET A 69 3.37 21.36 30.03
C MET A 69 4.58 21.59 30.96
N ALA A 70 5.60 20.72 30.89
CA ALA A 70 6.81 20.85 31.70
C ALA A 70 7.62 22.10 31.36
N PHE A 71 7.73 22.45 30.07
CA PHE A 71 8.40 23.65 29.60
C PHE A 71 7.67 24.91 30.06
N GLY A 72 6.34 24.95 29.96
CA GLY A 72 5.53 26.04 30.51
C GLY A 72 5.71 26.21 32.01
N ALA A 73 5.71 25.11 32.78
CA ALA A 73 5.97 25.16 34.22
C ALA A 73 7.38 25.69 34.54
N PHE A 74 8.40 25.28 33.79
CA PHE A 74 9.76 25.80 33.93
C PHE A 74 9.83 27.31 33.69
N LEU A 75 9.16 27.84 32.67
CA LEU A 75 9.11 29.28 32.41
C LEU A 75 8.46 30.04 33.58
N VAL A 76 7.36 29.53 34.13
CA VAL A 76 6.70 30.13 35.30
C VAL A 76 7.64 30.15 36.50
N VAL A 77 8.31 29.03 36.79
CA VAL A 77 9.27 28.94 37.90
C VAL A 77 10.44 29.91 37.69
N TRP A 78 10.96 30.03 36.48
CA TRP A 78 12.06 30.95 36.14
C TRP A 78 11.68 32.42 36.39
N VAL A 79 10.49 32.82 35.97
CA VAL A 79 9.96 34.18 36.18
C VAL A 79 9.76 34.45 37.66
N VAL A 80 9.12 33.53 38.39
CA VAL A 80 8.88 33.69 39.84
C VAL A 80 10.20 33.79 40.62
N ALA A 81 11.19 32.96 40.27
CA ALA A 81 12.50 33.00 40.92
C ALA A 81 13.24 34.33 40.70
N ASN A 82 13.23 34.86 39.47
CA ASN A 82 13.95 36.09 39.13
C ASN A 82 13.23 37.38 39.59
N VAL A 83 11.90 37.36 39.68
CA VAL A 83 11.11 38.53 40.12
C VAL A 83 10.92 38.57 41.63
N GLY A 84 10.66 37.43 42.28
CA GLY A 84 10.19 37.39 43.66
C GLY A 84 11.16 36.80 44.68
N LEU A 85 12.14 35.99 44.25
CA LEU A 85 12.91 35.15 45.19
C LEU A 85 14.38 35.56 45.32
N LEU A 86 14.96 36.23 44.32
CA LEU A 86 16.36 36.64 44.30
C LEU A 86 16.55 38.11 44.72
N ALA A 87 17.38 38.34 45.75
CA ALA A 87 17.77 39.69 46.17
C ALA A 87 18.58 40.46 45.10
N ARG A 88 19.22 39.73 44.17
CA ARG A 88 19.79 40.26 42.93
C ARG A 88 19.28 39.41 41.77
N PRO A 89 18.38 39.93 40.91
CA PRO A 89 17.85 39.19 39.78
C PRO A 89 18.98 38.79 38.83
N PHE A 90 19.02 37.51 38.43
CA PHE A 90 19.96 37.04 37.41
C PHE A 90 19.51 37.47 36.02
N ASP A 91 18.20 37.46 35.76
CA ASP A 91 17.57 37.91 34.53
C ASP A 91 16.41 38.86 34.87
N ALA A 92 16.71 40.15 35.05
CA ALA A 92 15.71 41.16 35.38
C ALA A 92 14.75 41.40 34.20
N TYR A 93 13.51 41.80 34.49
CA TYR A 93 12.56 42.24 33.47
C TYR A 93 13.24 43.29 32.56
N PRO A 94 13.33 43.08 31.23
CA PRO A 94 12.46 42.29 30.35
C PRO A 94 12.94 40.86 29.98
N PHE A 95 13.75 40.18 30.81
CA PHE A 95 14.23 38.80 30.61
C PHE A 95 15.03 38.58 29.33
N ILE A 96 16.13 39.31 29.16
CA ILE A 96 16.95 39.27 27.93
C ILE A 96 17.61 37.90 27.75
N PHE A 97 18.07 37.28 28.85
CA PHE A 97 18.74 35.99 28.78
C PHE A 97 17.77 34.87 28.38
N LEU A 98 16.59 34.83 29.00
CA LEU A 98 15.55 33.88 28.65
C LEU A 98 15.13 34.03 27.19
N ASN A 99 14.90 35.26 26.72
CA ASN A 99 14.55 35.53 25.32
C ASN A 99 15.63 35.08 24.34
N LEU A 100 16.90 35.32 24.65
CA LEU A 100 18.02 34.86 23.82
C LEU A 100 18.04 33.32 23.74
N MET A 101 17.89 32.64 24.87
CA MET A 101 17.86 31.17 24.92
C MET A 101 16.70 30.58 24.13
N LEU A 102 15.49 31.12 24.30
CA LEU A 102 14.29 30.71 23.55
C LEU A 102 14.48 30.89 22.04
N SER A 103 15.06 32.01 21.63
CA SER A 103 15.31 32.32 20.22
C SER A 103 16.30 31.33 19.60
N MET A 104 17.38 30.99 20.31
CA MET A 104 18.35 29.98 19.84
C MET A 104 17.74 28.59 19.73
N ILE A 105 16.92 28.18 20.70
CA ILE A 105 16.21 26.90 20.68
C ILE A 105 15.26 26.84 19.48
N ALA A 106 14.45 27.88 19.27
CA ALA A 106 13.51 27.95 18.16
C ALA A 106 14.22 27.92 16.79
N ALA A 107 15.35 28.63 16.66
CA ALA A 107 16.13 28.68 15.41
C ALA A 107 16.67 27.29 15.02
N VAL A 108 17.10 26.49 15.99
CA VAL A 108 17.59 25.12 15.75
C VAL A 108 16.45 24.13 15.55
N GLN A 109 15.27 24.38 16.14
CA GLN A 109 14.11 23.50 16.01
C GLN A 109 13.57 23.43 14.57
N ALA A 110 13.45 24.55 13.86
CA ALA A 110 12.83 24.55 12.52
C ALA A 110 13.56 23.63 11.51
N PRO A 111 14.90 23.65 11.37
CA PRO A 111 15.63 22.71 10.52
C PRO A 111 15.50 21.25 10.98
N ILE A 112 15.54 20.98 12.29
CA ILE A 112 15.37 19.61 12.82
C ILE A 112 13.99 19.06 12.47
N ILE A 113 12.95 19.87 12.66
CA ILE A 113 11.58 19.51 12.29
C ILE A 113 11.49 19.26 10.78
N MET A 114 12.08 20.14 9.95
CA MET A 114 12.09 19.98 8.51
C MET A 114 12.86 18.71 8.06
N MET A 115 13.99 18.40 8.69
CA MET A 115 14.74 17.16 8.42
C MET A 115 13.89 15.93 8.80
N SER A 116 13.22 15.98 9.96
CA SER A 116 12.34 14.90 10.39
C SER A 116 11.15 14.71 9.44
N GLN A 117 10.57 15.81 8.96
CA GLN A 117 9.48 15.79 7.99
C GLN A 117 9.93 15.26 6.63
N ASN A 118 11.07 15.71 6.10
CA ASN A 118 11.62 15.22 4.84
C ASN A 118 11.85 13.71 4.86
N ARG A 119 12.35 13.18 5.98
CA ARG A 119 12.57 11.74 6.12
C ARG A 119 11.25 10.98 6.26
N GLN A 120 10.27 11.50 7.01
CA GLN A 120 8.94 10.89 7.08
C GLN A 120 8.28 10.85 5.70
N ALA A 121 8.34 11.95 4.94
CA ALA A 121 7.83 12.00 3.57
C ALA A 121 8.55 11.04 2.63
N ALA A 122 9.86 10.80 2.83
CA ALA A 122 10.60 9.80 2.06
C ALA A 122 10.12 8.37 2.37
N LYS A 123 9.85 8.05 3.64
CA LYS A 123 9.25 6.76 4.05
C LYS A 123 7.84 6.61 3.46
N ASP A 124 6.98 7.61 3.65
CA ASP A 124 5.60 7.60 3.15
C ASP A 124 5.55 7.41 1.62
N ARG A 125 6.51 8.02 0.88
CA ARG A 125 6.62 7.85 -0.58
C ARG A 125 6.96 6.43 -0.99
N GLN A 126 7.79 5.74 -0.21
CA GLN A 126 8.16 4.37 -0.49
C GLN A 126 7.06 3.39 -0.13
N ASP A 127 6.41 3.60 1.00
CA ASP A 127 5.23 2.81 1.39
C ASP A 127 4.14 2.94 0.32
N ALA A 128 3.88 4.16 -0.16
CA ALA A 128 2.95 4.38 -1.28
C ALA A 128 3.36 3.66 -2.58
N ALA A 129 4.66 3.59 -2.88
CA ALA A 129 5.15 2.86 -4.05
C ALA A 129 4.96 1.34 -3.91
N LEU A 130 5.21 0.80 -2.71
CA LEU A 130 4.99 -0.62 -2.43
C LEU A 130 3.50 -0.98 -2.43
N ASP A 131 2.65 -0.12 -1.86
CA ASP A 131 1.20 -0.29 -1.90
C ASP A 131 0.67 -0.29 -3.33
N TYR A 132 1.21 0.59 -4.19
CA TYR A 132 0.91 0.58 -5.62
C TYR A 132 1.30 -0.74 -6.29
N GLU A 133 2.50 -1.26 -6.03
CA GLU A 133 2.94 -2.56 -6.57
C GLU A 133 2.03 -3.72 -6.11
N VAL A 134 1.66 -3.74 -4.82
CA VAL A 134 0.77 -4.77 -4.25
C VAL A 134 -0.63 -4.68 -4.87
N ASN A 135 -1.19 -3.48 -4.99
CA ASN A 135 -2.51 -3.28 -5.57
C ASN A 135 -2.54 -3.69 -7.05
N LEU A 136 -1.52 -3.30 -7.82
CA LEU A 136 -1.40 -3.70 -9.22
C LEU A 136 -1.31 -5.22 -9.37
N LYS A 137 -0.57 -5.89 -8.48
CA LYS A 137 -0.49 -7.35 -8.48
C LYS A 137 -1.85 -7.99 -8.19
N ALA A 138 -2.56 -7.47 -7.19
CA ALA A 138 -3.89 -7.96 -6.83
C ALA A 138 -4.88 -7.79 -7.99
N GLU A 139 -4.85 -6.66 -8.69
CA GLU A 139 -5.66 -6.40 -9.87
C GLU A 139 -5.40 -7.44 -10.98
N ILE A 140 -4.13 -7.71 -11.31
CA ILE A 140 -3.76 -8.74 -12.29
C ILE A 140 -4.23 -10.14 -11.86
N GLU A 141 -4.06 -10.49 -10.58
CA GLU A 141 -4.52 -11.79 -10.06
C GLU A 141 -6.05 -11.94 -10.10
N ILE A 142 -6.80 -10.86 -9.83
CA ILE A 142 -8.27 -10.84 -9.93
C ILE A 142 -8.70 -11.02 -11.38
N MET A 143 -8.09 -10.29 -12.32
CA MET A 143 -8.44 -10.43 -13.74
C MET A 143 -8.11 -11.84 -14.26
N ALA A 144 -7.00 -12.43 -13.83
CA ALA A 144 -6.64 -13.83 -14.14
C ALA A 144 -7.64 -14.84 -13.56
N LEU A 145 -8.15 -14.59 -12.36
CA LEU A 145 -9.19 -15.40 -11.75
C LEU A 145 -10.51 -15.29 -12.52
N HIS A 146 -10.90 -14.08 -12.93
CA HIS A 146 -12.13 -13.83 -13.68
C HIS A 146 -12.11 -14.56 -15.02
N GLU A 147 -11.00 -14.49 -15.75
CA GLU A 147 -10.87 -15.21 -17.02
C GLU A 147 -10.95 -16.74 -16.83
N LYS A 148 -10.37 -17.27 -15.75
CA LYS A 148 -10.49 -18.70 -15.44
C LYS A 148 -11.94 -19.08 -15.11
N LEU A 149 -12.66 -18.22 -14.40
CA LEU A 149 -14.07 -18.41 -14.07
C LEU A 149 -14.94 -18.41 -15.32
N ASP A 150 -14.73 -17.46 -16.23
CA ASP A 150 -15.47 -17.37 -17.49
C ASP A 150 -15.26 -18.61 -18.34
N ARG A 151 -14.00 -19.09 -18.49
CA ARG A 151 -13.73 -20.34 -19.22
C ARG A 151 -14.44 -21.54 -18.60
N LEU A 152 -14.37 -21.69 -17.27
CA LEU A 152 -15.08 -22.78 -16.59
C LEU A 152 -16.59 -22.69 -16.77
N ARG A 153 -17.16 -21.48 -16.75
CA ARG A 153 -18.57 -21.23 -17.00
C ARG A 153 -18.94 -21.63 -18.43
N ASP A 154 -18.17 -21.19 -19.41
CA ASP A 154 -18.45 -21.43 -20.82
C ASP A 154 -18.31 -22.93 -21.17
N ASP A 155 -17.29 -23.62 -20.63
CA ASP A 155 -17.15 -25.07 -20.73
C ASP A 155 -18.34 -25.81 -20.11
N HIS A 156 -18.80 -25.36 -18.93
CA HIS A 156 -19.95 -25.95 -18.26
C HIS A 156 -21.25 -25.75 -19.06
N LEU A 157 -21.47 -24.55 -19.61
CA LEU A 157 -22.61 -24.24 -20.47
C LEU A 157 -22.59 -25.09 -21.75
N ALA A 158 -21.43 -25.22 -22.41
CA ALA A 158 -21.27 -26.06 -23.60
C ALA A 158 -21.60 -27.53 -23.31
N ASN A 159 -21.14 -28.06 -22.18
CA ASN A 159 -21.44 -29.43 -21.76
C ASN A 159 -22.94 -29.64 -21.47
N MET A 160 -23.61 -28.70 -20.80
CA MET A 160 -25.05 -28.78 -20.55
C MET A 160 -25.86 -28.72 -21.86
N LEU A 161 -25.48 -27.86 -22.80
CA LEU A 161 -26.14 -27.77 -24.11
C LEU A 161 -25.98 -29.06 -24.92
N ALA A 162 -24.78 -29.66 -24.90
CA ALA A 162 -24.54 -30.94 -25.56
C ALA A 162 -25.39 -32.07 -24.95
N GLN A 163 -25.51 -32.12 -23.62
CA GLN A 163 -26.38 -33.07 -22.92
C GLN A 163 -27.86 -32.87 -23.28
N GLN A 164 -28.33 -31.62 -23.37
CA GLN A 164 -29.71 -31.31 -23.78
C GLN A 164 -29.98 -31.72 -25.23
N GLN A 165 -29.05 -31.47 -26.16
CA GLN A 165 -29.19 -31.90 -27.56
C GLN A 165 -29.30 -33.42 -27.68
N GLU A 166 -28.51 -34.17 -26.92
CA GLU A 166 -28.60 -35.63 -26.91
C GLU A 166 -29.93 -36.13 -26.36
N GLN A 167 -30.44 -35.51 -25.29
CA GLN A 167 -31.77 -35.82 -24.76
C GLN A 167 -32.88 -35.54 -25.80
N ILE A 168 -32.83 -34.41 -26.51
CA ILE A 168 -33.79 -34.07 -27.56
C ILE A 168 -33.71 -35.08 -28.72
N ARG A 169 -32.50 -35.51 -29.08
CA ARG A 169 -32.27 -36.53 -30.13
C ARG A 169 -32.94 -37.84 -29.76
N LEU A 170 -32.71 -38.33 -28.54
CA LEU A 170 -33.32 -39.56 -28.03
C LEU A 170 -34.86 -39.47 -27.96
N LEU A 171 -35.40 -38.33 -27.51
CA LEU A 171 -36.85 -38.10 -27.51
C LEU A 171 -37.44 -38.12 -28.92
N THR A 172 -36.76 -37.48 -29.88
CA THR A 172 -37.20 -37.46 -31.28
C THR A 172 -37.21 -38.87 -31.88
N GLU A 173 -36.19 -39.67 -31.59
CA GLU A 173 -36.10 -41.07 -32.03
C GLU A 173 -37.20 -41.94 -31.40
N LEU A 174 -37.46 -41.78 -30.10
CA LEU A 174 -38.56 -42.48 -29.41
C LEU A 174 -39.92 -42.11 -30.01
N VAL A 175 -40.17 -40.82 -30.28
CA VAL A 175 -41.41 -40.38 -30.92
C VAL A 175 -41.55 -40.96 -32.34
N ALA A 176 -40.48 -40.96 -33.14
CA ALA A 176 -40.47 -41.54 -34.48
C ALA A 176 -40.73 -43.05 -34.45
N SER A 177 -40.13 -43.78 -33.50
CA SER A 177 -40.34 -45.22 -33.31
C SER A 177 -41.78 -45.56 -32.92
N ARG A 178 -42.43 -44.72 -32.09
CA ARG A 178 -43.82 -44.89 -31.65
C ARG A 178 -44.84 -44.50 -32.74
N GLY A 179 -44.46 -43.63 -33.67
CA GLY A 179 -45.29 -43.16 -34.78
C GLY A 179 -45.29 -44.05 -36.01
N SER A 180 -44.45 -45.09 -36.08
CA SER A 180 -44.47 -46.09 -37.17
C SER A 180 -45.63 -47.06 -36.96
N PRO A 181 -46.73 -46.99 -37.74
CA PRO A 181 -47.81 -47.97 -37.61
C PRO A 181 -47.28 -49.31 -38.08
N SER A 182 -47.60 -50.36 -37.35
CA SER A 182 -47.53 -51.75 -37.80
C SER A 182 -48.35 -51.92 -39.09
N ARG A 183 -47.76 -51.57 -40.23
CA ARG A 183 -48.20 -52.04 -41.53
C ARG A 183 -47.58 -53.41 -41.72
N ASP A 184 -48.48 -54.35 -41.93
CA ASP A 184 -48.26 -55.74 -42.28
C ASP A 184 -48.17 -56.74 -41.11
N GLN A 185 -49.35 -57.23 -40.72
CA GLN A 185 -49.59 -58.66 -40.54
C GLN A 185 -51.10 -58.94 -40.63
N SER A 186 -51.46 -59.86 -41.52
CA SER A 186 -52.79 -60.39 -41.90
C SER A 186 -53.36 -59.72 -43.16
N ALA A 187 -53.09 -60.29 -44.34
CA ALA A 187 -53.76 -61.43 -44.98
C ALA A 187 -55.00 -61.02 -45.80
#